data_AF-A0A3P7NRC0-F1
#
_entry.id   AF-A0A3P7NRC0-F1
#
_cell.length_a   1.000
_cell.length_b   1.000
_cell.length_c   1.000
_cell.angle_alpha   90.00
_cell.angle_beta   90.00
_cell.angle_gamma   90.00
#
_symmetry.space_group_name_H-M   'P 1'
#
loop_
_entity.id
_entity.type
_entity.pdbx_description
1 polymer ?
#
loop_
_entity_poly.entity_id
_entity_poly.type
_entity_poly.pdbx_seq_one_letter_code
_entity_poly.pdbx_strand_id
1 'polypeptide(L)'
;MIVTPFTMSGTARGGLTEQYQRNTIITTARSFPYITTRVEIVAHEDVVLSPVEVALRDVLKRNQQLTQALAVRPLDAKFLQMVLQGCVSTTVNRGPLEVAKMFLGQSSPSSTTNAEDTLRIKNSLRISLKEFLRK
;
A
#
# COMPACT_ATOMS: atom_id res chain seq x y z
N MET A 1 -12.93 -5.45 -5.63
CA MET A 1 -11.71 -4.81 -6.18
C MET A 1 -10.66 -5.88 -6.40
N ILE A 2 -10.08 -5.94 -7.59
CA ILE A 2 -8.98 -6.83 -7.96
C ILE A 2 -7.71 -5.97 -8.00
N VAL A 3 -6.59 -6.50 -7.48
CA VAL A 3 -5.32 -5.80 -7.42
C VAL A 3 -4.29 -6.54 -8.25
N THR A 4 -3.73 -5.87 -9.25
CA THR A 4 -2.76 -6.45 -10.20
C THR A 4 -1.46 -5.66 -10.16
N PRO A 5 -0.34 -6.26 -9.68
CA PRO A 5 0.96 -5.61 -9.72
C PRO A 5 1.53 -5.64 -11.15
N PHE A 6 2.20 -4.57 -11.55
CA PHE A 6 2.90 -4.52 -12.84
C PHE A 6 4.06 -3.53 -12.79
N THR A 7 4.95 -3.61 -13.78
CA THR A 7 6.02 -2.65 -14.03
C THR A 7 5.86 -2.06 -15.43
N MET A 8 6.50 -0.92 -15.69
CA MET A 8 6.50 -0.32 -17.03
C MET A 8 7.29 -1.15 -18.07
N SER A 9 8.13 -2.09 -17.62
CA SER A 9 8.82 -3.06 -18.47
C SER A 9 7.96 -4.28 -18.82
N GLY A 10 6.73 -4.36 -18.31
CA GLY A 10 5.79 -5.45 -18.59
C GLY A 10 5.90 -6.67 -17.67
N THR A 11 6.83 -6.65 -16.71
CA THR A 11 6.90 -7.70 -15.68
C THR A 11 5.84 -7.47 -14.60
N ALA A 12 5.38 -8.54 -13.94
CA ALA A 12 4.41 -8.40 -12.85
C ALA A 12 5.05 -7.74 -11.60
N ARG A 13 6.34 -8.00 -11.35
CA ARG A 13 7.06 -7.49 -10.18
C ARG A 13 8.40 -6.91 -10.59
N GLY A 14 8.81 -5.85 -9.91
CA GLY A 14 10.08 -5.14 -10.13
C GLY A 14 10.67 -4.58 -8.85
N GLY A 15 11.62 -3.65 -9.00
CA GLY A 15 12.17 -2.90 -7.86
C GLY A 15 11.13 -1.98 -7.21
N LEU A 16 11.45 -1.47 -6.02
CA LEU A 16 10.52 -0.64 -5.25
C LEU A 16 10.05 0.61 -6.02
N THR A 17 10.94 1.21 -6.80
CA THR A 17 10.68 2.40 -7.63
C THR A 17 10.03 2.09 -8.98
N GLU A 18 9.91 0.82 -9.33
CA GLU A 18 9.35 0.36 -10.62
C GLU A 18 7.99 -0.32 -10.43
N GLN A 19 7.62 -0.59 -9.18
CA GLN A 19 6.43 -1.36 -8.86
C GLN A 19 5.19 -0.46 -8.92
N TYR A 20 4.39 -0.62 -9.97
CA TYR A 20 3.06 -0.05 -10.08
C TYR A 20 2.02 -1.07 -9.62
N GLN A 21 0.83 -0.57 -9.35
CA GLN A 21 -0.32 -1.40 -9.00
C GLN A 21 -1.56 -0.88 -9.71
N ARG A 22 -2.33 -1.77 -10.34
CA ARG A 22 -3.63 -1.48 -10.92
C ARG A 22 -4.72 -2.03 -10.01
N ASN A 23 -5.63 -1.16 -9.61
CA ASN A 23 -6.84 -1.53 -8.88
C ASN A 23 -8.02 -1.53 -9.85
N THR A 24 -8.51 -2.73 -10.20
CA THR A 24 -9.71 -2.88 -11.00
C THR A 24 -10.92 -2.94 -10.08
N ILE A 25 -11.75 -1.91 -10.14
CA ILE A 25 -13.02 -1.79 -9.42
C ILE A 25 -14.11 -2.32 -10.35
N ILE A 26 -14.89 -3.27 -9.86
CA ILE A 26 -15.99 -3.87 -10.62
C ILE A 26 -17.30 -3.50 -9.93
N THR A 27 -18.26 -3.04 -10.72
CA THR A 27 -19.61 -2.73 -10.27
C THR A 27 -20.54 -3.83 -10.76
N THR A 28 -21.25 -4.45 -9.82
CA THR A 28 -22.20 -5.52 -10.12
C THR A 28 -23.60 -4.96 -10.32
N ALA A 29 -24.43 -5.65 -11.10
CA ALA A 29 -25.81 -5.25 -11.37
C ALA A 29 -26.67 -5.15 -10.09
N ARG A 30 -26.30 -5.92 -9.06
CA ARG A 30 -27.00 -6.02 -7.77
C ARG A 30 -25.99 -6.24 -6.64
N SER A 31 -26.33 -5.78 -5.44
CA SER A 31 -25.50 -5.95 -4.24
C SER A 31 -25.63 -7.34 -3.63
N PHE A 32 -24.57 -7.79 -2.96
CA PHE A 32 -24.62 -8.95 -2.07
C PHE A 32 -25.10 -8.54 -0.66
N PRO A 33 -25.76 -9.45 0.09
CA PRO A 33 -26.15 -10.81 -0.30
C PRO A 33 -27.30 -10.83 -1.33
N TYR A 34 -27.34 -11.85 -2.19
CA TYR A 34 -28.38 -12.02 -3.23
C TYR A 34 -28.77 -13.50 -3.40
N ILE A 35 -29.90 -13.76 -4.06
CA ILE A 35 -30.45 -15.12 -4.21
C ILE A 35 -29.58 -16.04 -5.09
N THR A 36 -28.85 -15.47 -6.06
CA THR A 36 -27.91 -16.22 -6.91
C THR A 36 -26.49 -16.12 -6.36
N THR A 37 -25.69 -17.17 -6.62
CA THR A 37 -24.27 -17.24 -6.22
C THR A 37 -23.34 -16.40 -7.11
N ARG A 38 -23.87 -15.81 -8.19
CA ARG A 38 -23.16 -14.94 -9.13
C ARG A 38 -24.07 -13.79 -9.55
N VAL A 39 -23.45 -12.62 -9.74
CA VAL A 39 -24.10 -11.40 -10.23
C VAL A 39 -23.27 -10.85 -11.37
N GLU A 40 -23.94 -10.39 -12.43
CA GLU A 40 -23.30 -9.80 -13.60
C GLU A 40 -22.52 -8.53 -13.23
N ILE A 41 -21.38 -8.33 -13.89
CA ILE A 41 -20.58 -7.09 -13.82
C ILE A 41 -21.11 -6.14 -14.89
N VAL A 42 -21.55 -4.96 -14.48
CA VAL A 42 -22.14 -3.94 -15.38
C VAL A 42 -21.17 -2.81 -15.69
N ALA A 43 -20.13 -2.62 -14.88
CA ALA A 43 -19.06 -1.66 -15.15
C ALA A 43 -17.74 -2.10 -14.53
N HIS A 44 -16.64 -1.61 -15.11
CA HIS A 44 -15.31 -1.71 -14.53
C HIS A 44 -14.57 -0.37 -14.65
N GLU A 45 -13.72 -0.07 -13.68
CA GLU A 45 -12.85 1.09 -13.64
C GLU A 45 -11.46 0.66 -13.17
N ASP A 46 -10.42 1.18 -13.82
CA ASP A 46 -9.03 0.92 -13.45
C ASP A 46 -8.40 2.16 -12.82
N VAL A 47 -7.91 2.02 -11.59
CA VAL A 47 -7.12 3.04 -10.90
C VAL A 47 -5.66 2.57 -10.81
N VAL A 48 -4.76 3.29 -11.47
CA VAL A 48 -3.32 2.98 -11.45
C VAL A 48 -2.64 3.79 -10.36
N LEU A 49 -1.82 3.10 -9.56
CA LEU A 49 -1.01 3.67 -8.50
C LEU A 49 0.44 3.68 -8.92
N SER A 50 1.07 4.84 -8.75
CA SER A 50 2.50 5.02 -8.89
C SER A 50 3.27 4.31 -7.77
N PRO A 51 4.58 4.04 -7.95
CA PRO A 51 5.39 3.33 -6.97
C PRO A 51 5.41 3.99 -5.58
N VAL A 52 5.35 5.32 -5.51
CA VAL A 52 5.29 6.03 -4.23
C VAL A 52 3.93 5.88 -3.54
N GLU A 53 2.84 5.78 -4.30
CA GLU A 53 1.50 5.51 -3.75
C GLU A 53 1.35 4.06 -3.29
N VAL A 54 1.96 3.10 -4.03
CA VAL A 54 2.05 1.69 -3.62
C VAL A 54 2.77 1.60 -2.29
N ALA A 55 3.94 2.24 -2.17
CA ALA A 55 4.70 2.30 -0.92
C ALA A 55 3.92 2.94 0.23
N LEU A 56 3.20 4.04 -0.03
CA LEU A 56 2.34 4.67 0.97
C LEU A 56 1.25 3.72 1.46
N ARG A 57 0.55 3.03 0.55
CA ARG A 57 -0.49 2.06 0.91
C ARG A 57 0.04 0.90 1.74
N ASP A 58 1.23 0.41 1.42
CA ASP A 58 1.86 -0.67 2.18
C ASP A 58 2.19 -0.24 3.61
N VAL A 59 2.76 0.96 3.79
CA VAL A 59 3.05 1.52 5.12
C VAL A 59 1.76 1.76 5.91
N LEU A 60 0.72 2.32 5.30
CA LEU A 60 -0.58 2.56 5.94
C LEU A 60 -1.23 1.24 6.39
N LYS A 61 -1.24 0.23 5.51
CA LYS A 61 -1.76 -1.10 5.82
C LYS A 61 -1.01 -1.73 6.99
N ARG A 62 0.31 -1.55 7.04
CA ARG A 62 1.14 -2.05 8.14
C ARG A 62 0.84 -1.34 9.46
N ASN A 63 0.67 -0.03 9.46
CA ASN A 63 0.26 0.75 10.63
C ASN A 63 -1.11 0.30 11.13
N GLN A 64 -2.06 0.07 10.22
CA GLN A 64 -3.40 -0.42 10.57
C GLN A 64 -3.34 -1.81 11.21
N GLN A 65 -2.58 -2.75 10.62
CA GLN A 65 -2.38 -4.09 11.19
C GLN A 65 -1.79 -4.03 12.61
N LEU A 66 -0.77 -3.19 12.82
CA LEU A 66 -0.18 -3.02 14.15
C LEU A 66 -1.18 -2.41 15.14
N THR A 67 -1.96 -1.42 14.71
CA THR A 67 -3.01 -0.80 15.54
C THR A 67 -4.06 -1.84 15.95
N GLN A 68 -4.49 -2.68 15.01
CA GLN A 68 -5.45 -3.75 15.28
C GLN A 68 -4.86 -4.77 16.27
N ALA A 69 -3.62 -5.21 16.05
CA ALA A 69 -2.94 -6.14 16.95
C ALA A 69 -2.84 -5.60 18.39
N LEU A 70 -2.62 -4.28 18.55
CA LEU A 70 -2.55 -3.61 19.85
C LEU A 70 -3.93 -3.35 20.48
N ALA A 71 -5.00 -3.31 19.70
CA ALA A 71 -6.35 -3.00 20.18
C ALA A 71 -7.13 -4.23 20.69
N VAL A 72 -6.80 -5.43 20.22
CA VAL A 72 -7.51 -6.67 20.60
C VAL A 72 -7.33 -6.98 22.09
N ARG A 73 -8.43 -7.36 22.77
CA ARG A 73 -8.45 -7.78 24.18
C ARG A 73 -9.20 -9.11 24.33
N PRO A 74 -8.61 -10.14 24.96
CA PRO A 74 -7.22 -10.21 25.45
C PRO A 74 -6.19 -10.14 24.32
N LEU A 75 -4.97 -9.69 24.62
CA LEU A 75 -3.92 -9.54 23.62
C LEU A 75 -3.50 -10.90 23.03
N ASP A 76 -3.48 -11.00 21.70
CA ASP A 76 -2.87 -12.12 20.99
C ASP A 76 -1.38 -11.84 20.81
N ALA A 77 -0.57 -12.35 21.74
CA ALA A 77 0.88 -12.17 21.74
C ALA A 77 1.55 -12.74 20.48
N LYS A 78 1.02 -13.85 19.93
CA LYS A 78 1.58 -14.50 18.73
C LYS A 78 1.33 -13.64 17.50
N PHE A 79 0.10 -13.14 17.34
CA PHE A 79 -0.24 -12.24 16.24
C PHE A 79 0.54 -10.92 16.34
N LEU A 80 0.60 -10.32 17.53
CA LEU A 80 1.37 -9.09 17.76
C LEU A 80 2.86 -9.28 17.43
N GLN A 81 3.46 -10.36 17.90
CA GLN A 81 4.88 -10.63 17.63
C GLN A 81 5.16 -10.86 16.14
N MET A 82 4.28 -11.57 15.44
CA MET A 82 4.39 -11.76 13.98
C MET A 82 4.32 -10.42 13.23
N VAL A 83 3.38 -9.54 13.58
CA VAL A 83 3.26 -8.22 12.95
C VAL A 83 4.49 -7.38 13.25
N LEU A 84 4.91 -7.29 14.51
CA LEU A 84 6.00 -6.43 14.95
C LEU A 84 7.34 -6.87 14.35
N GLN A 85 7.66 -8.17 14.41
CA GLN A 85 8.87 -8.74 13.82
C GLN A 85 8.94 -8.46 12.31
N GLY A 86 7.81 -8.61 11.60
CA GLY A 86 7.72 -8.32 10.17
C GLY A 86 7.83 -6.82 9.82
N CYS A 87 7.82 -5.92 10.80
CA CYS A 87 8.03 -4.49 10.56
C CYS A 87 9.46 -4.04 10.88
N VAL A 88 10.04 -4.50 11.99
CA VAL A 88 11.34 -4.00 12.49
C VAL A 88 12.51 -4.92 12.16
N SER A 89 12.26 -6.21 11.91
CA SER A 89 13.27 -7.23 11.69
C SER A 89 13.06 -7.99 10.37
N THR A 90 12.74 -7.25 9.30
CA THR A 90 12.59 -7.82 7.96
C THR A 90 13.92 -8.35 7.45
N THR A 91 14.04 -9.67 7.27
CA THR A 91 15.25 -10.33 6.74
C THR A 91 15.13 -10.71 5.26
N VAL A 92 13.89 -10.90 4.77
CA VAL A 92 13.63 -11.36 3.40
C VAL A 92 13.14 -10.22 2.50
N ASN A 93 12.12 -9.50 2.96
CA ASN A 93 11.55 -8.38 2.20
C ASN A 93 12.27 -7.07 2.52
N ARG A 94 12.23 -6.12 1.58
CA ARG A 94 12.74 -4.77 1.83
C ARG A 94 11.96 -4.13 2.98
N GLY A 95 12.69 -3.59 3.94
CA GLY A 95 12.12 -2.98 5.14
C GLY A 95 11.65 -1.54 4.93
N PRO A 96 10.88 -0.97 5.87
CA PRO A 96 10.39 0.42 5.79
C PRO A 96 11.50 1.47 5.70
N LEU A 97 12.70 1.16 6.19
CA LEU A 97 13.88 2.02 6.05
C LEU A 97 14.31 2.19 4.58
N GLU A 98 14.24 1.13 3.79
CA GLU A 98 14.59 1.18 2.37
C GLU A 98 13.53 1.96 1.58
N VAL A 99 12.25 1.80 1.93
CA VAL A 99 11.15 2.63 1.40
C VAL A 99 11.42 4.12 1.64
N ALA A 100 11.81 4.48 2.87
CA ALA A 100 12.17 5.86 3.20
C ALA A 100 13.36 6.37 2.38
N LYS A 101 14.43 5.58 2.26
CA LYS A 101 15.62 5.94 1.48
C LYS A 101 15.30 6.19 0.01
N MET A 102 14.53 5.30 -0.62
CA MET A 102 14.23 5.39 -2.05
C MET A 102 13.29 6.55 -2.39
N PHE A 103 12.23 6.76 -1.60
CA PHE A 103 11.19 7.75 -1.94
C PHE A 103 11.36 9.12 -1.28
N LEU A 104 12.01 9.19 -0.11
CA LEU A 104 12.22 10.44 0.63
C LEU A 104 13.66 10.96 0.53
N GLY A 105 14.63 10.13 0.14
CA GLY A 105 16.05 10.51 0.04
C GLY A 105 16.42 11.33 -1.20
N GLN A 106 15.62 11.27 -2.26
CA GLN A 106 15.87 12.04 -3.50
C GLN A 106 15.02 13.31 -3.54
N SER A 107 15.66 14.46 -3.34
CA SER A 107 15.10 15.78 -3.64
C SER A 107 15.16 16.03 -5.15
N SER A 108 14.36 15.32 -5.94
CA SER A 108 14.25 15.57 -7.37
C SER A 108 13.37 16.81 -7.60
N PRO A 109 13.89 17.93 -8.15
CA PRO A 109 13.06 19.04 -8.59
C PRO A 109 12.46 18.65 -9.95
N SER A 110 11.33 17.94 -9.95
CA SER A 110 10.61 17.64 -11.20
C SER A 110 9.72 18.82 -11.55
N SER A 111 10.19 19.65 -12.46
CA SER A 111 9.47 20.75 -13.11
C SER A 111 8.35 20.23 -14.01
N THR A 112 7.19 19.86 -13.45
CA THR A 112 5.93 19.69 -14.21
C THR A 112 4.74 19.75 -13.26
N THR A 113 3.56 20.06 -13.79
CA THR A 113 2.24 20.21 -13.14
C THR A 113 1.82 19.12 -12.12
N ASN A 114 2.52 17.98 -12.05
CA ASN A 114 2.30 16.88 -11.09
C ASN A 114 3.23 16.91 -9.85
N ALA A 115 4.08 17.94 -9.73
CA ALA A 115 5.06 18.06 -8.64
C ALA A 115 4.41 18.24 -7.27
N GLU A 116 3.32 19.01 -7.20
CA GLU A 116 2.61 19.27 -5.94
C GLU A 116 1.96 18.00 -5.39
N ASP A 117 1.29 17.21 -6.23
CA ASP A 117 0.65 15.97 -5.81
C ASP A 117 1.68 14.91 -5.41
N THR A 118 2.78 14.81 -6.16
CA THR A 118 3.91 13.94 -5.77
C THR A 118 4.49 14.35 -4.41
N LEU A 119 4.62 15.66 -4.15
CA LEU A 119 5.10 16.17 -2.88
C LEU A 119 4.12 15.89 -1.73
N ARG A 120 2.81 16.02 -1.96
CA ARG A 120 1.75 15.66 -1.00
C ARG A 120 1.81 14.18 -0.64
N ILE A 121 2.00 13.30 -1.62
CA ILE A 121 2.11 11.84 -1.39
C ILE A 121 3.41 11.54 -0.63
N LYS A 122 4.56 12.11 -1.01
CA LYS A 122 5.82 11.97 -0.28
C LYS A 122 5.71 12.46 1.17
N ASN A 123 5.05 13.60 1.40
CA ASN A 123 4.80 14.10 2.76
C ASN A 123 3.88 13.17 3.55
N SER A 124 2.84 12.61 2.92
CA SER A 124 1.94 11.63 3.54
C SER A 124 2.68 10.34 3.91
N LEU A 125 3.60 9.87 3.06
CA LEU A 125 4.49 8.74 3.34
C LEU A 125 5.39 9.03 4.53
N ARG A 126 5.99 10.23 4.57
CA ARG A 126 6.81 10.68 5.71
C ARG A 126 6.02 10.69 7.01
N ILE A 127 4.77 11.17 7.00
CA ILE A 127 3.91 11.20 8.19
C ILE A 127 3.54 9.78 8.63
N SER A 128 3.19 8.90 7.69
CA SER A 128 2.82 7.51 7.97
C SER A 128 3.99 6.71 8.57
N LEU A 129 5.21 6.91 8.05
CA LEU A 129 6.42 6.32 8.64
C LEU A 129 6.71 6.86 10.04
N LYS A 130 6.45 8.14 10.31
CA LYS A 130 6.55 8.70 11.67
C LYS A 130 5.51 8.10 12.61
N GLU A 131 4.28 7.89 12.14
CA GLU A 131 3.22 7.25 12.94
C GLU A 131 3.63 5.83 13.35
N PHE A 132 4.23 5.06 12.44
CA PHE A 132 4.76 3.74 12.74
C PHE A 132 5.73 3.74 13.93
N LEU A 133 6.65 4.71 13.97
CA LEU A 133 7.68 4.82 15.02
C LEU A 133 7.13 5.34 16.37
N ARG A 134 5.90 5.85 16.43
CA ARG A 134 5.30 6.42 17.65
C ARG A 134 4.36 5.45 18.38
N LYS A 135 4.06 4.29 17.80
CA LYS A 135 3.24 3.24 18.43
C LYS A 135 4.10 2.38 19.36
#